data_AF-A0A8T1TQC3-F1
#
_entry.id   AF-A0A8T1TQC3-F1
#
_cell.length_a   1.000
_cell.length_b   1.000
_cell.length_c   1.000
_cell.angle_alpha   90.00
_cell.angle_beta   90.00
_cell.angle_gamma   90.00
#
_symmetry.space_group_name_H-M   'P 1'
#
loop_
_entity.id
_entity.type
_entity.pdbx_description
1 polymer ?
#
loop_
_entity_poly.entity_id
_entity_poly.type
_entity_poly.pdbx_seq_one_letter_code
_entity_poly.pdbx_strand_id
1 'polypeptide(L)' 'MEDYDWSSLRDQIRQIRENTVTARSHTTYQNSFRCFLAWALKNKAHFIAPQFAGCVGDVVVYSLQQLRARVQEV' A
#
# COMPACT_ATOMS: atom_id res chain seq x y z
N MET A 1 3.48 23.63 15.07
CA MET A 1 2.58 22.79 14.26
C MET A 1 1.39 22.50 15.14
N GLU A 2 0.22 22.99 14.77
CA GLU A 2 -1.04 22.70 15.47
C GLU A 2 -1.18 21.19 15.65
N ASP A 3 -1.79 20.76 16.76
CA ASP A 3 -2.14 19.37 17.03
C ASP A 3 -3.08 18.88 15.91
N TYR A 4 -2.47 18.35 14.86
CA TYR A 4 -3.19 17.76 13.75
C TYR A 4 -3.95 16.56 14.30
N ASP A 5 -5.27 16.53 14.08
CA ASP A 5 -6.11 15.45 14.61
C ASP A 5 -5.86 14.14 13.87
N TRP A 6 -4.83 13.43 14.33
CA TRP A 6 -4.43 12.12 13.85
C TRP A 6 -5.51 11.07 14.01
N SER A 7 -6.43 11.27 14.96
CA SER A 7 -7.55 10.35 15.20
C SER A 7 -8.56 10.47 14.05
N SER A 8 -8.94 11.71 13.71
CA SER A 8 -9.82 11.98 12.57
C SER A 8 -9.21 11.50 11.25
N LEU A 9 -7.92 11.74 11.01
CA LEU A 9 -7.24 11.23 9.80
C LEU A 9 -7.26 9.70 9.75
N ARG A 10 -7.00 9.03 10.88
CA ARG A 10 -7.02 7.56 10.96
C ARG A 10 -8.41 7.01 10.64
N ASP A 11 -9.46 7.63 11.16
CA ASP A 11 -10.84 7.22 10.89
C ASP A 11 -11.22 7.42 9.42
N GLN A 12 -10.81 8.53 8.80
CA GLN A 12 -11.03 8.76 7.37
C GLN A 12 -10.32 7.71 6.51
N ILE A 13 -9.04 7.42 6.80
CA ILE A 13 -8.29 6.38 6.07
C ILE A 13 -8.96 5.02 6.23
N ARG A 14 -9.44 4.68 7.44
CA ARG A 14 -10.19 3.45 7.69
C ARG A 14 -11.44 3.37 6.83
N GLN A 15 -12.26 4.42 6.81
CA GLN A 15 -13.49 4.48 6.02
C GLN A 15 -13.23 4.36 4.51
N ILE A 16 -12.17 4.99 4.00
CA ILE A 16 -11.78 4.85 2.58
C ILE A 16 -11.33 3.42 2.28
N ARG A 17 -10.51 2.82 3.15
CA ARG A 17 -10.04 1.44 3.03
C ARG A 17 -11.19 0.43 3.05
N GLU A 18 -12.17 0.66 3.92
CA GLU A 18 -13.37 -0.20 4.06
C GLU A 18 -14.45 0.11 3.03
N ASN A 19 -14.17 1.01 2.08
CA ASN A 19 -15.06 1.42 1.00
C ASN A 19 -16.41 1.99 1.50
N THR A 20 -16.42 2.62 2.66
CA THR A 20 -17.64 3.21 3.25
C THR A 20 -17.85 4.66 2.87
N VAL A 21 -16.88 5.31 2.20
CA VAL A 21 -16.99 6.69 1.68
C VAL A 21 -17.52 6.69 0.25
N THR A 22 -16.69 6.26 -0.71
CA THR A 22 -17.09 6.06 -2.12
C THR A 22 -16.21 5.00 -2.79
N ALA A 23 -16.78 4.27 -3.75
CA ALA A 23 -16.04 3.31 -4.59
C ALA A 23 -14.81 3.93 -5.28
N ARG A 24 -14.93 5.19 -5.71
CA ARG A 24 -13.82 5.93 -6.34
C ARG A 24 -12.68 6.18 -5.35
N SER A 25 -12.97 6.68 -4.15
CA SER A 25 -11.96 6.92 -3.12
C SER A 25 -11.24 5.63 -2.71
N HIS A 26 -11.98 4.54 -2.56
CA HIS A 26 -11.41 3.22 -2.27
C HIS A 26 -10.49 2.73 -3.39
N THR A 27 -10.90 2.88 -4.66
CA THR A 27 -10.07 2.51 -5.82
C THR A 27 -8.78 3.32 -5.88
N THR A 28 -8.86 4.63 -5.62
CA THR A 28 -7.67 5.50 -5.53
C THR A 28 -6.75 5.07 -4.39
N TYR A 29 -7.31 4.78 -3.21
CA TYR A 29 -6.55 4.29 -2.06
C TYR A 29 -5.83 2.98 -2.37
N GLN A 30 -6.52 1.98 -2.93
CA GLN A 30 -5.92 0.70 -3.30
C GLN A 30 -4.77 0.89 -4.30
N ASN A 31 -4.96 1.74 -5.31
CA ASN A 31 -3.92 2.02 -6.29
C ASN A 31 -2.68 2.67 -5.66
N SER A 32 -2.87 3.69 -4.82
CA SER A 32 -1.79 4.37 -4.11
C SER A 32 -1.07 3.43 -3.14
N PHE A 33 -1.82 2.61 -2.41
CA PHE A 33 -1.28 1.65 -1.46
C PHE A 33 -0.43 0.57 -2.17
N ARG A 34 -0.89 0.05 -3.32
CA ARG A 34 -0.11 -0.89 -4.14
C ARG A 34 1.19 -0.27 -4.65
N CYS A 35 1.15 0.98 -5.11
CA CYS A 35 2.35 1.72 -5.50
C CYS A 35 3.34 1.86 -4.34
N PHE A 36 2.84 2.23 -3.16
CA PHE A 36 3.65 2.35 -1.95
C PHE A 36 4.31 1.02 -1.57
N LEU A 37 3.55 -0.08 -1.58
CA LEU A 37 4.09 -1.41 -1.28
C LEU A 37 5.15 -1.85 -2.29
N ALA A 38 4.93 -1.64 -3.59
CA ALA A 38 5.93 -1.96 -4.61
C ALA A 38 7.23 -1.14 -4.42
N TRP A 39 7.10 0.14 -4.09
CA TRP A 39 8.25 0.97 -3.75
C TRP A 39 8.95 0.51 -2.46
N ALA A 40 8.20 0.19 -1.42
CA ALA A 40 8.73 -0.24 -0.13
C ALA A 40 9.45 -1.59 -0.23
N LEU A 41 8.90 -2.54 -0.98
CA LEU A 41 9.56 -3.81 -1.30
C LEU A 41 10.93 -3.60 -1.95
N LYS A 42 11.05 -2.63 -2.86
CA LYS A 42 12.29 -2.37 -3.59
C LYS A 42 13.32 -1.54 -2.80
N ASN A 43 12.87 -0.56 -2.04
CA ASN A 43 13.75 0.44 -1.42
C ASN A 43 13.89 0.28 0.09
N LYS A 44 12.96 -0.41 0.74
CA LYS A 44 12.77 -0.47 2.19
C LYS A 44 12.32 -1.86 2.65
N ALA A 45 12.88 -2.91 2.04
CA ALA A 45 12.47 -4.30 2.28
C ALA A 45 12.49 -4.72 3.76
N HIS A 46 13.35 -4.12 4.59
CA HIS A 46 13.42 -4.37 6.03
C HIS A 46 12.16 -3.94 6.81
N PHE A 47 11.32 -3.07 6.25
CA PHE A 47 10.02 -2.71 6.84
C PHE A 47 8.86 -3.59 6.33
N ILE A 48 9.14 -4.51 5.40
CA ILE A 48 8.14 -5.42 4.86
C ILE A 48 8.28 -6.78 5.53
N ALA A 49 7.14 -7.34 5.96
CA ALA A 49 7.11 -8.68 6.54
C ALA A 49 7.68 -9.70 5.54
N PRO A 50 8.66 -10.54 5.93
CA PRO A 50 9.30 -11.50 5.02
C PRO A 50 8.30 -12.44 4.35
N GLN A 51 7.23 -12.85 5.06
CA GLN A 51 6.18 -13.68 4.47
C GLN A 51 5.47 -12.99 3.30
N PHE A 52 5.20 -11.68 3.41
CA PHE A 52 4.58 -10.92 2.33
C PHE A 52 5.53 -10.73 1.16
N ALA A 53 6.80 -10.39 1.44
CA ALA A 53 7.81 -10.27 0.40
C ALA A 53 7.99 -11.58 -0.39
N GLY A 54 7.96 -12.72 0.31
CA GLY A 54 8.02 -14.06 -0.30
C GLY A 54 6.86 -14.34 -1.26
N CYS A 55 5.64 -13.87 -0.96
CA CYS A 55 4.49 -14.00 -1.85
C CYS A 55 4.61 -13.16 -3.13
N VAL A 56 5.27 -12.00 -3.06
CA VAL A 56 5.44 -11.10 -4.22
C VAL A 56 6.59 -11.57 -5.13
N GLY A 57 7.63 -12.17 -4.56
CA GLY A 57 8.78 -12.74 -5.28
C GLY A 57 10.02 -11.85 -5.29
N ASP A 58 10.94 -12.13 -6.21
CA ASP A 58 12.27 -11.49 -6.21
C ASP A 58 12.25 -10.01 -6.61
N VAL A 59 12.41 -9.14 -5.61
CA VAL A 59 12.43 -7.68 -5.75
C VAL A 59 13.64 -7.12 -6.50
N VAL A 60 14.72 -7.90 -6.65
CA VAL A 60 15.92 -7.52 -7.41
C VAL A 60 15.68 -7.72 -8.90
N VAL A 61 14.99 -8.80 -9.27
CA VAL A 61 14.69 -9.15 -10.66
C VAL A 61 13.56 -8.28 -11.23
N TYR A 62 12.55 -7.97 -10.42
CA TYR A 62 11.36 -7.27 -10.92
C TYR A 62 11.52 -5.76 -11.03
N SER A 63 10.97 -5.21 -12.12
CA SER A 63 10.73 -3.78 -12.26
C SER A 63 9.64 -3.32 -11.28
N LEU A 64 9.58 -2.01 -11.00
CA LEU A 64 8.57 -1.46 -10.10
C LEU A 64 7.14 -1.74 -10.60
N GLN A 65 6.94 -1.75 -11.91
CA GLN A 65 5.65 -2.05 -12.53
C GLN A 65 5.26 -3.53 -12.36
N GLN A 66 6.22 -4.45 -12.49
CA GLN A 66 5.99 -5.87 -12.23
C GLN A 66 5.70 -6.13 -10.75
N LEU A 67 6.42 -5.47 -9.84
CA LEU A 67 6.12 -5.55 -8.41
C LEU A 67 4.72 -5.04 -8.08
N ARG A 68 4.28 -3.93 -8.69
CA ARG A 68 2.92 -3.41 -8.49
C ARG A 68 1.85 -4.39 -8.96
N ALA A 69 2.04 -5.05 -10.11
CA ALA A 69 1.11 -6.05 -10.61
C ALA A 69 1.03 -7.25 -9.66
N ARG A 70 2.17 -7.71 -9.14
CA ARG A 70 2.19 -8.84 -8.20
C ARG A 70 1.60 -8.53 -6.83
N VAL A 71 1.81 -7.33 -6.31
CA VAL A 71 1.16 -6.87 -5.07
C VAL A 71 -0.37 -6.88 -5.20
N GLN A 72 -0.93 -6.79 -6.41
CA GLN A 72 -2.37 -6.92 -6.63
C GLN A 72 -2.86 -8.39 -6.64
N GLU A 73 -1.96 -9.34 -6.91
CA GLU A 73 -2.27 -10.79 -6.99
C GLU A 73 -2.12 -11.51 -5.64
N VAL A 74 -1.42 -10.90 -4.68
CA VAL A 74 -1.30 -11.36 -3.28
C VAL A 74 -2.52 -10.92 -2.46
#